data_AF-A0A3D1ARU9-F1
#
_entry.id   AF-A0A3D1ARU9-F1
#
_cell.length_a   1.000
_cell.length_b   1.000
_cell.length_c   1.000
_cell.angle_alpha   90.00
_cell.angle_beta   90.00
_cell.angle_gamma   90.00
#
_symmetry.space_group_name_H-M   'P 1'
#
loop_
_entity.id
_entity.type
_entity.pdbx_description
1 polymer ?
#
loop_
_entity_poly.entity_id
_entity_poly.type
_entity_poly.pdbx_seq_one_letter_code
_entity_poly.pdbx_strand_id
1 'polypeptide(L)'
;SGGKDWHGDVFDYWRNRILDANTFQNNAGGKPRGFHNQHQFGGVVGGPIRKEKDFFFFSQESWREVVPFPLVTSVPPLDIRDGQHFSNYGVKVYDPLSTRPCTAADKCPGGVQYVRDQFPNNQIPA
;
A
#
# COMPACT_ATOMS: atom_id res chain seq x y z
N SER A 1 -33.39 12.60 9.14
CA SER A 1 -34.83 12.52 8.81
C SER A 1 -35.48 11.49 9.71
N GLY A 2 -36.71 11.75 10.17
CA GLY A 2 -37.46 10.85 11.07
C GLY A 2 -38.93 11.25 11.18
N GLY A 3 -39.44 11.92 10.15
CA GLY A 3 -40.82 12.39 10.09
C GLY A 3 -41.72 11.38 9.40
N LYS A 4 -43.02 11.61 9.46
CA LYS A 4 -44.09 10.88 8.76
C LYS A 4 -43.98 10.90 7.22
N ASP A 5 -43.03 11.65 6.68
CA ASP A 5 -42.83 11.88 5.27
C ASP A 5 -41.52 11.26 4.78
N TRP A 6 -41.45 11.02 3.48
CA TRP A 6 -40.25 10.52 2.83
C TRP A 6 -39.23 11.64 2.68
N HIS A 7 -37.97 11.33 2.97
CA HIS A 7 -36.86 12.27 2.81
C HIS A 7 -35.66 11.55 2.24
N GLY A 8 -34.91 12.22 1.39
CA GLY A 8 -33.66 11.71 0.87
C GLY A 8 -32.89 12.80 0.17
N ASP A 9 -31.58 12.62 0.12
CA ASP A 9 -30.64 13.52 -0.53
C ASP A 9 -29.72 12.69 -1.41
N VAL A 10 -29.29 13.28 -2.52
CA VAL A 10 -28.27 12.70 -3.40
C VAL A 10 -27.15 13.72 -3.58
N PHE A 11 -25.93 13.23 -3.70
CA PHE A 11 -24.76 14.08 -3.92
C PHE A 11 -23.79 13.43 -4.89
N ASP A 12 -23.02 14.29 -5.55
CA ASP A 12 -21.89 13.91 -6.39
C ASP A 12 -20.76 14.94 -6.24
N TYR A 13 -19.56 14.44 -5.97
CA TYR A 13 -18.32 15.20 -5.89
C TYR A 13 -17.37 14.69 -6.97
N TRP A 14 -17.04 15.59 -7.89
CA TRP A 14 -16.20 15.29 -9.04
C TRP A 14 -14.92 16.11 -9.04
N ARG A 15 -13.78 15.43 -9.20
CA ARG A 15 -12.47 16.07 -9.42
C ARG A 15 -11.78 15.45 -10.62
N ASN A 16 -11.12 16.28 -11.40
CA ASN A 16 -10.48 15.84 -12.63
C ASN A 16 -9.20 16.62 -12.89
N ARG A 17 -8.15 15.89 -13.28
CA ARG A 17 -6.84 16.44 -13.65
C ARG A 17 -6.95 17.62 -14.62
N ILE A 18 -7.92 17.65 -15.53
CA ILE A 18 -8.05 18.74 -16.52
C ILE A 18 -8.30 20.08 -15.82
N LEU A 19 -9.02 20.07 -14.70
CA LEU A 19 -9.43 21.27 -13.94
C LEU A 19 -8.52 21.53 -12.73
N ASP A 20 -7.90 20.49 -12.17
CA ASP A 20 -7.06 20.59 -10.98
C ASP A 20 -5.74 21.36 -11.24
N ALA A 21 -5.31 22.20 -10.30
CA ALA A 21 -3.97 22.81 -10.34
C ALA A 21 -2.86 21.78 -10.01
N ASN A 22 -1.60 22.10 -10.32
CA ASN A 22 -0.47 21.30 -9.85
C ASN A 22 -0.19 21.57 -8.36
N THR A 23 0.39 20.59 -7.66
CA THR A 23 0.77 20.77 -6.25
C THR A 23 2.02 21.65 -6.14
N PHE A 24 2.15 22.35 -5.01
CA PHE A 24 3.32 23.20 -4.73
C PHE A 24 4.64 22.41 -4.83
N GLN A 25 4.67 21.19 -4.31
CA GLN A 25 5.84 20.31 -4.30
C GLN A 25 6.26 19.89 -5.71
N ASN A 26 5.29 19.59 -6.58
CA ASN A 26 5.58 19.28 -7.98
C ASN A 26 6.11 20.50 -8.73
N ASN A 27 5.54 21.68 -8.49
CA ASN A 27 6.04 22.93 -9.07
C ASN A 27 7.48 23.21 -8.62
N ALA A 28 7.77 23.06 -7.33
CA ALA A 28 9.11 23.25 -6.77
C ALA A 28 10.15 22.26 -7.35
N GLY A 29 9.73 21.03 -7.66
CA GLY A 29 10.58 20.00 -8.24
C GLY A 29 10.59 19.93 -9.77
N GLY A 30 9.94 20.86 -10.49
CA GLY A 30 9.82 20.83 -11.95
C GLY A 30 9.06 19.61 -12.49
N LYS A 31 8.21 18.97 -11.67
CA LYS A 31 7.49 17.74 -12.02
C LYS A 31 6.12 18.05 -12.64
N PRO A 32 5.68 17.26 -13.64
CA PRO A 32 4.36 17.44 -14.23
C PRO A 32 3.24 17.14 -13.23
N ARG A 33 2.06 17.73 -13.48
CA ARG A 33 0.85 17.45 -12.70
C ARG A 33 0.47 15.97 -12.82
N GLY A 34 0.31 15.31 -11.67
CA GLY A 34 -0.13 13.92 -11.56
C GLY A 34 -1.52 13.69 -12.14
N PHE A 35 -1.87 12.43 -12.40
CA PHE A 35 -3.18 12.02 -12.90
C PHE A 35 -4.15 11.78 -11.73
N HIS A 36 -4.82 12.82 -11.24
CA HIS A 36 -5.80 12.66 -10.16
C HIS A 36 -7.22 12.86 -10.69
N ASN A 37 -8.02 11.81 -10.66
CA ASN A 37 -9.44 11.83 -10.98
C ASN A 37 -10.23 11.16 -9.84
N GLN A 38 -11.27 11.82 -9.35
CA GLN A 38 -12.09 11.35 -8.24
C GLN A 38 -13.57 11.50 -8.58
N HIS A 39 -14.33 10.47 -8.26
CA HIS A 39 -15.78 10.44 -8.33
C HIS A 39 -16.30 9.88 -7.02
N GLN A 40 -16.88 10.73 -6.19
CA GLN A 40 -17.50 10.34 -4.92
C GLN A 40 -18.96 10.72 -4.97
N PHE A 41 -19.83 9.73 -5.05
CA PHE A 41 -21.27 9.92 -5.19
C PHE A 41 -22.01 9.05 -4.20
N GLY A 42 -23.21 9.48 -3.83
CA GLY A 42 -23.98 8.76 -2.84
C GLY A 42 -25.31 9.42 -2.57
N GLY A 43 -25.99 8.88 -1.58
CA GLY A 43 -27.26 9.42 -1.15
C GLY A 43 -27.82 8.68 0.04
N VAL A 44 -28.86 9.29 0.58
CA VAL A 44 -29.62 8.78 1.70
C VAL A 44 -31.09 8.78 1.34
N VAL A 45 -31.82 7.81 1.86
CA VAL A 45 -33.27 7.78 1.80
C VAL A 45 -33.82 7.21 3.10
N GLY A 46 -34.86 7.83 3.63
CA GLY A 46 -35.55 7.35 4.80
C GLY A 46 -36.99 7.80 4.83
N GLY A 47 -37.80 7.09 5.59
CA GLY A 47 -39.22 7.34 5.70
C GLY A 47 -39.93 6.29 6.53
N PRO A 48 -41.25 6.42 6.72
CA PRO A 48 -42.02 5.45 7.48
C PRO A 48 -42.25 4.14 6.70
N ILE A 49 -42.04 3.00 7.35
CA ILE A 49 -42.60 1.71 6.92
C ILE A 49 -44.07 1.64 7.33
N ARG A 50 -44.35 1.97 8.61
CA ARG A 50 -45.70 2.19 9.15
C ARG A 50 -45.76 3.62 9.65
N LYS A 51 -46.68 4.42 9.11
CA LYS A 51 -46.83 5.84 9.47
C LYS A 51 -46.86 6.00 10.99
N GLU A 52 -46.01 6.89 11.49
CA GLU A 52 -45.89 7.26 12.92
C GLU A 52 -45.49 6.11 13.87
N LYS A 53 -45.04 4.97 13.35
CA LYS A 53 -44.66 3.80 14.17
C LYS A 53 -43.27 3.28 13.85
N ASP A 54 -43.06 2.88 12.59
CA ASP A 54 -41.80 2.28 12.15
C ASP A 54 -41.22 3.08 11.00
N PHE A 55 -39.91 3.26 11.03
CA PHE A 55 -39.17 4.04 10.04
C PHE A 55 -37.99 3.21 9.53
N PHE A 56 -37.63 3.42 8.27
CA PHE A 56 -36.41 2.88 7.69
C PHE A 56 -35.49 4.03 7.29
N PHE A 57 -34.21 3.71 7.20
CA PHE A 57 -33.19 4.60 6.70
C PHE A 57 -32.13 3.78 5.95
N PHE A 58 -31.75 4.24 4.78
CA PHE A 58 -30.70 3.68 3.95
C PHE A 58 -29.73 4.79 3.54
N SER A 59 -28.44 4.49 3.62
CA SER A 59 -27.36 5.40 3.23
C SER A 59 -26.34 4.60 2.45
N GLN A 60 -25.92 5.15 1.32
CA GLN A 60 -24.85 4.57 0.53
C GLN A 60 -23.94 5.65 -0.05
N GLU A 61 -22.66 5.40 0.05
CA GLU A 61 -21.60 6.18 -0.58
C GLU A 61 -20.75 5.26 -1.46
N SER A 62 -20.29 5.80 -2.58
CA SER A 62 -19.35 5.16 -3.49
C SER A 62 -18.19 6.10 -3.79
N TRP A 63 -16.98 5.55 -3.75
CA TRP A 63 -15.74 6.27 -4.01
C TRP A 63 -14.96 5.58 -5.12
N ARG A 64 -14.71 6.29 -6.21
CA ARG A 64 -13.80 5.85 -7.28
C ARG A 64 -12.73 6.90 -7.46
N GLU A 65 -11.48 6.49 -7.33
CA GLU A 65 -10.35 7.39 -7.43
C GLU A 65 -9.24 6.73 -8.24
N VAL A 66 -8.66 7.51 -9.14
CA VAL A 66 -7.44 7.18 -9.85
C VAL A 66 -6.42 8.23 -9.48
N VAL A 67 -5.40 7.82 -8.73
CA VAL A 67 -4.25 8.64 -8.38
C VAL A 67 -2.98 7.83 -8.68
N PRO A 68 -1.99 8.37 -9.42
CA PRO A 68 -0.73 7.70 -9.56
C PRO A 68 -0.08 7.71 -8.20
N PHE A 69 0.19 6.53 -7.68
CA PHE A 69 1.11 6.33 -6.58
C PHE A 69 2.46 5.96 -7.20
N PRO A 70 3.34 6.92 -7.54
CA PRO A 70 4.65 6.58 -8.07
C PRO A 70 5.46 5.88 -6.98
N LEU A 71 5.42 4.55 -6.98
CA LEU A 71 6.26 3.73 -6.13
C LEU A 71 7.62 3.59 -6.82
N VAL A 72 8.62 4.31 -6.30
CA VAL A 72 10.01 4.04 -6.63
C VAL A 72 10.45 2.87 -5.77
N THR A 73 10.53 1.69 -6.37
CA THR A 73 11.12 0.52 -5.73
C THR A 73 12.51 0.28 -6.30
N SER A 74 13.44 -0.17 -5.45
CA SER A 74 14.68 -0.77 -5.93
C SER A 74 14.42 -2.23 -6.25
N VAL A 75 14.92 -2.68 -7.40
CA VAL A 75 14.96 -4.10 -7.74
C VAL A 75 16.38 -4.61 -7.56
N PRO A 76 16.58 -5.91 -7.30
CA PRO A 76 17.90 -6.53 -7.37
C PRO A 76 18.58 -6.15 -8.70
N PRO A 77 19.77 -5.54 -8.63
CA PRO A 77 20.63 -5.30 -9.79
C PRO A 77 20.85 -6.59 -10.60
N LEU A 78 21.08 -6.46 -11.91
CA LEU A 78 21.18 -7.61 -12.81
C LEU A 78 22.28 -8.61 -12.40
N ASP A 79 23.38 -8.11 -11.85
CA ASP A 79 24.56 -8.87 -11.45
C ASP A 79 24.37 -9.73 -10.19
N ILE A 80 23.26 -9.59 -9.45
CA ILE A 80 22.95 -10.46 -8.31
C ILE A 80 21.80 -11.43 -8.57
N ARG A 81 21.16 -11.35 -9.74
CA ARG A 81 19.99 -12.18 -10.07
C ARG A 81 20.34 -13.62 -10.40
N ASP A 82 21.58 -13.87 -10.81
CA ASP A 82 22.17 -15.19 -11.03
C ASP A 82 22.72 -15.82 -9.72
N GLY A 83 22.45 -15.18 -8.58
CA GLY A 83 22.96 -15.64 -7.29
C GLY A 83 24.44 -15.31 -7.06
N GLN A 84 25.03 -14.42 -7.87
CA GLN A 84 26.44 -14.03 -7.75
C GLN A 84 26.60 -12.60 -7.18
N HIS A 85 27.85 -12.18 -6.98
CA HIS A 85 28.25 -10.78 -6.73
C HIS A 85 27.62 -10.04 -5.52
N PHE A 86 26.99 -10.73 -4.57
CA PHE A 86 26.42 -10.11 -3.35
C PHE A 86 27.44 -9.30 -2.53
N SER A 87 28.73 -9.66 -2.61
CA SER A 87 29.83 -8.94 -1.95
C SER A 87 29.98 -7.49 -2.41
N ASN A 88 29.62 -7.18 -3.68
CA ASN A 88 29.68 -5.82 -4.22
C ASN A 88 28.71 -4.86 -3.52
N TYR A 89 27.67 -5.41 -2.88
CA TYR A 89 26.61 -4.67 -2.20
C TYR A 89 26.70 -4.77 -0.67
N GLY A 90 27.76 -5.38 -0.13
CA GLY A 90 27.91 -5.59 1.32
C GLY A 90 26.87 -6.52 1.93
N VAL A 91 26.13 -7.29 1.11
CA VAL A 91 25.10 -8.23 1.55
C VAL A 91 25.74 -9.58 1.82
N LYS A 92 25.48 -10.19 2.99
CA LYS A 92 25.90 -11.57 3.29
C LYS A 92 24.75 -12.52 3.05
N VAL A 93 24.95 -13.52 2.20
CA VAL A 93 23.94 -14.53 1.87
C VAL A 93 24.26 -15.84 2.58
N TYR A 94 23.24 -16.41 3.21
CA TYR A 94 23.35 -17.58 4.08
C TYR A 94 22.57 -18.76 3.52
N ASP A 95 23.09 -19.96 3.72
CA ASP A 95 22.44 -21.20 3.30
C ASP A 95 21.26 -21.53 4.22
N PRO A 96 20.00 -21.57 3.71
CA PRO A 96 18.84 -21.92 4.53
C PRO A 96 18.90 -23.36 5.09
N LEU A 97 19.61 -24.28 4.43
CA LEU A 97 19.72 -25.69 4.83
C LEU A 97 20.68 -25.88 6.02
N SER A 98 21.57 -24.91 6.27
CA SER A 98 22.52 -24.94 7.38
C SER A 98 21.94 -24.46 8.72
N THR A 99 20.62 -24.21 8.78
CA THR A 99 19.96 -23.66 9.98
C THR A 99 20.14 -24.59 11.17
N ARG A 100 20.80 -24.11 12.22
CA ARG A 100 21.04 -24.86 13.47
C ARG A 100 20.88 -23.97 14.70
N PRO A 101 20.63 -24.54 15.90
CA PRO A 101 20.67 -23.78 17.15
C PRO A 101 22.03 -23.11 17.34
N CYS A 102 22.02 -21.87 17.84
CA CYS A 102 23.25 -21.17 18.19
C CYS A 102 23.95 -21.87 19.36
N THR A 103 25.24 -22.17 19.21
CA THR A 103 26.09 -22.71 20.28
C THR A 103 27.17 -21.71 20.70
N ALA A 104 27.89 -21.99 21.79
CA ALA A 104 29.00 -21.15 22.24
C ALA A 104 30.13 -21.00 21.18
N ALA A 105 30.26 -21.97 20.26
CA ALA A 105 31.25 -21.93 19.19
C ALA A 105 30.91 -20.90 18.09
N ASP A 106 29.62 -20.62 17.88
CA ASP A 106 29.13 -19.74 16.81
C ASP A 106 29.22 -18.24 17.16
N LYS A 107 29.58 -17.91 18.42
CA LYS A 107 29.74 -16.53 18.94
C LYS A 107 28.58 -15.61 18.58
N CYS A 108 27.35 -16.09 18.69
CA CYS A 108 26.19 -15.33 18.25
C CYS A 108 25.96 -14.08 19.11
N PRO A 109 25.45 -12.99 18.52
CA PRO A 109 24.96 -11.85 19.28
C PRO A 109 23.88 -12.28 20.28
N GLY A 110 23.82 -11.63 21.44
CA GLY A 110 22.84 -11.94 22.47
C GLY A 110 21.41 -11.88 21.93
N GLY A 111 20.64 -12.95 22.15
CA GLY A 111 19.25 -13.07 21.69
C GLY A 111 19.06 -13.86 20.38
N VAL A 112 20.13 -14.25 19.69
CA VAL A 112 20.04 -15.11 18.48
C VAL A 112 19.96 -16.58 18.88
N GLN A 113 18.82 -17.23 18.59
CA GLN A 113 18.61 -18.65 18.91
C GLN A 113 19.05 -19.62 17.80
N TYR A 114 19.05 -19.16 16.55
CA TYR A 114 19.42 -19.97 15.38
C TYR A 114 20.41 -19.23 14.51
N VAL A 115 21.38 -19.97 13.96
CA VAL A 115 22.37 -19.46 13.01
C VAL A 115 22.36 -20.27 11.72
N ARG A 116 22.90 -19.67 10.67
CA ARG A 116 23.15 -20.28 9.37
C ARG A 116 24.58 -20.00 8.96
N ASP A 117 25.15 -20.89 8.19
CA ASP A 117 26.44 -20.69 7.55
C ASP A 117 26.30 -19.79 6.34
N GLN A 118 27.26 -18.88 6.17
CA GLN A 118 27.34 -18.05 4.98
C GLN A 118 27.74 -18.93 3.80
N PHE A 119 27.14 -18.70 2.62
CA PHE A 119 27.60 -19.39 1.42
C PHE A 119 29.08 -19.10 1.15
N PRO A 120 29.86 -20.10 0.71
CA PRO A 120 31.23 -19.89 0.25
C PRO A 120 31.30 -18.80 -0.81
N ASN A 121 32.31 -17.92 -0.71
CA ASN A 121 32.48 -16.76 -1.59
C ASN A 121 31.28 -15.80 -1.67
N ASN A 122 30.29 -15.95 -0.77
CA ASN A 122 29.06 -15.16 -0.76
C ASN A 122 28.26 -15.29 -2.07
N GLN A 123 28.19 -16.52 -2.62
CA GLN A 123 27.53 -16.86 -3.89
C GLN A 123 26.59 -18.04 -3.68
N ILE A 124 25.39 -18.00 -4.29
CA ILE A 124 24.45 -19.11 -4.25
C ILE A 124 24.92 -20.16 -5.28
N PRO A 125 25.10 -21.44 -4.88
CA PRO A 125 25.42 -22.52 -5.82
C PRO A 125 24.32 -22.69 -6.88
N ALA A 126 24.73 -22.98 -8.12
CA ALA A 126 23.83 -23.24 -9.26
C ALA A 126 23.18 -24.64 -9.19
#